data_AF-A0A1Y3SY59-F1
#
_entry.id   AF-A0A1Y3SY59-F1
#
_cell.length_a   1.000
_cell.length_b   1.000
_cell.length_c   1.000
_cell.angle_alpha   90.00
_cell.angle_beta   90.00
_cell.angle_gamma   90.00
#
_symmetry.space_group_name_H-M   'P 1'
#
loop_
_entity.id
_entity.type
_entity.pdbx_description
1 polymer ?
#
loop_
_entity_poly.entity_id
_entity_poly.type
_entity_poly.pdbx_seq_one_letter_code
_entity_poly.pdbx_strand_id
1 'polypeptide(L)'
;MILYQALSSYQILECIIHRQVFYRDKQAVLLLGNYINERMPWYQELESRGFFDQIFLFRFGGYKGTEEEILGQIEKEYQKTIPYAPEEFEKLLIAGIHTYLQVWLISKEISFEMFEDGSGALSRPWVLADIHKKSSPARYGLIEKYHLYDHKSPWITRKYYDEKAQLPGFQDEKAQDFQVLENFLRLSPEIQENIRRLFRLPSKKGDCAQVLLLTQQFANLGQLTLDEQKGIYQHVFDYYLRGKQVLIKPHPDDILYYPRLFPHCEVLKEPFPSELLPFVFEKLPEILSTVSSTGVNQIRREFSDTLIFNGLYEQTFHWDGSYYTALGLGAYLGAEGILCRGANKVQLENLAKIHWPENKKLKISQNREELTGKVLCIQDDFEECQESRKEPENGEDIWKLEDELLGVLYLNSRKNYRMYQPGEKEKFFQMVPVSIREGSSAHTLYFYPAREEVRKMAERFISSQSQEDTSVPVSIEELTDSQIQIRMLEGILAATEKRLTEYIKTEKELRRELELVTQRKQFQ
;
A
#
# COMPACT_ATOMS: atom_id res chain seq x y z
N MET A 1 36.90 18.26 -4.29
CA MET A 1 36.31 17.05 -4.90
C MET A 1 35.15 16.60 -4.03
N ILE A 2 34.05 16.11 -4.59
CA ILE A 2 32.84 15.70 -3.85
C ILE A 2 32.67 14.19 -3.98
N LEU A 3 32.41 13.48 -2.87
CA LEU A 3 32.07 12.06 -2.89
C LEU A 3 30.55 11.89 -2.77
N TYR A 4 29.96 11.17 -3.71
CA TYR A 4 28.57 10.70 -3.66
C TYR A 4 28.53 9.20 -3.36
N GLN A 5 27.51 8.76 -2.64
CA GLN A 5 27.17 7.33 -2.49
C GLN A 5 25.73 7.09 -2.90
N ALA A 6 25.47 6.01 -3.64
CA ALA A 6 24.11 5.55 -3.94
C ALA A 6 23.99 4.02 -3.94
N LEU A 7 22.83 3.52 -3.49
CA LEU A 7 22.50 2.10 -3.38
C LEU A 7 21.38 1.66 -4.33
N SER A 8 20.63 2.59 -4.94
CA SER A 8 19.52 2.29 -5.85
C SER A 8 19.51 3.20 -7.07
N SER A 9 18.75 2.84 -8.12
CA SER A 9 18.62 3.67 -9.32
C SER A 9 18.01 5.05 -9.02
N TYR A 10 17.06 5.12 -8.08
CA TYR A 10 16.50 6.39 -7.61
C TYR A 10 17.56 7.26 -6.92
N GLN A 11 18.38 6.67 -6.05
CA GLN A 11 19.46 7.39 -5.37
C GLN A 11 20.57 7.84 -6.34
N ILE A 12 20.84 7.06 -7.38
CA ILE A 12 21.75 7.50 -8.45
C ILE A 12 21.18 8.73 -9.15
N LEU A 13 19.88 8.71 -9.49
CA LEU A 13 19.20 9.86 -10.11
C LEU A 13 19.26 11.10 -9.20
N GLU A 14 18.98 10.92 -7.91
CA GLU A 14 19.05 11.98 -6.90
C GLU A 14 20.46 12.60 -6.84
N CYS A 15 21.50 11.78 -6.75
CA CYS A 15 22.89 12.23 -6.77
C CYS A 15 23.26 12.98 -8.05
N ILE A 16 22.79 12.53 -9.23
CA ILE A 16 23.01 13.22 -10.51
C ILE A 16 22.38 14.62 -10.46
N ILE A 17 21.09 14.70 -10.12
CA ILE A 17 20.36 15.97 -10.10
C ILE A 17 20.99 16.93 -9.09
N HIS A 18 21.32 16.44 -7.90
CA HIS A 18 21.96 17.25 -6.86
C HIS A 18 23.31 17.80 -7.34
N ARG A 19 24.14 16.97 -7.99
CA ARG A 19 25.39 17.44 -8.60
C ARG A 19 25.13 18.54 -9.62
N GLN A 20 24.18 18.36 -10.52
CA GLN A 20 23.87 19.35 -11.57
C GLN A 20 23.38 20.69 -10.99
N VAL A 21 22.69 20.66 -9.84
CA VAL A 21 22.18 21.87 -9.18
C VAL A 21 23.26 22.59 -8.37
N PHE A 22 24.06 21.87 -7.57
CA PHE A 22 24.93 22.50 -6.57
C PHE A 22 26.43 22.41 -6.87
N TYR A 23 26.87 21.41 -7.65
CA TYR A 23 28.29 21.06 -7.78
C TYR A 23 28.70 20.73 -9.22
N ARG A 24 28.07 21.37 -10.21
CA ARG A 24 28.29 21.11 -11.63
C ARG A 24 29.76 21.23 -12.04
N ASP A 25 30.44 22.26 -11.54
CA ASP A 25 31.83 22.58 -11.91
C ASP A 25 32.87 21.93 -10.99
N LYS A 26 32.45 21.07 -10.07
CA LYS A 26 33.35 20.36 -9.15
C LYS A 26 33.58 18.93 -9.66
N GLN A 27 34.81 18.45 -9.44
CA GLN A 27 35.11 17.02 -9.57
C GLN A 27 34.26 16.23 -8.58
N ALA A 28 33.58 15.20 -9.08
CA ALA A 28 32.68 14.35 -8.32
C ALA A 28 32.99 12.87 -8.55
N VAL A 29 33.12 12.13 -7.45
CA VAL A 29 33.29 10.68 -7.42
C VAL A 29 31.98 10.05 -6.98
N LEU A 30 31.57 8.95 -7.62
CA LEU A 30 30.40 8.18 -7.21
C LEU A 30 30.80 6.79 -6.71
N LEU A 31 30.35 6.46 -5.50
CA LEU A 31 30.47 5.14 -4.90
C LEU A 31 29.16 4.38 -5.06
N LEU A 32 29.21 3.23 -5.73
CA LEU A 32 28.06 2.36 -5.99
C LEU A 32 28.22 1.01 -5.32
N GLY A 33 27.11 0.38 -4.95
CA GLY A 33 27.14 -1.02 -4.53
C GLY A 33 27.54 -1.95 -5.67
N ASN A 34 28.38 -2.94 -5.40
CA ASN A 34 28.85 -3.90 -6.40
C ASN A 34 27.73 -4.67 -7.15
N TYR A 35 26.55 -4.82 -6.54
CA TYR A 35 25.35 -5.39 -7.16
C TYR A 35 24.74 -4.52 -8.27
N ILE A 36 25.22 -3.28 -8.47
CA ILE A 36 24.76 -2.42 -9.56
C ILE A 36 25.03 -3.05 -10.93
N ASN A 37 26.03 -3.93 -11.05
CA ASN A 37 26.34 -4.67 -12.28
C ASN A 37 25.15 -5.50 -12.78
N GLU A 38 24.30 -5.98 -11.87
CA GLU A 38 23.11 -6.76 -12.22
C GLU A 38 21.92 -5.86 -12.59
N ARG A 39 21.76 -4.73 -11.87
CA ARG A 39 20.60 -3.84 -12.00
C ARG A 39 20.75 -2.77 -13.09
N MET A 40 21.96 -2.31 -13.30
CA MET A 40 22.33 -1.31 -14.31
C MET A 40 23.72 -1.68 -14.88
N PRO A 41 23.80 -2.72 -15.73
CA PRO A 41 25.07 -3.16 -16.33
C PRO A 41 25.83 -2.05 -17.09
N TRP A 42 25.12 -1.01 -17.52
CA TRP A 42 25.65 0.17 -18.20
C TRP A 42 26.02 1.32 -17.25
N TYR A 43 26.23 1.07 -15.95
CA TYR A 43 26.58 2.11 -14.97
C TYR A 43 27.81 2.95 -15.38
N GLN A 44 28.75 2.39 -16.16
CA GLN A 44 29.91 3.12 -16.68
C GLN A 44 29.52 4.32 -17.57
N GLU A 45 28.30 4.34 -18.12
CA GLU A 45 27.77 5.51 -18.83
C GLU A 45 27.62 6.76 -17.94
N LEU A 46 27.57 6.59 -16.61
CA LEU A 46 27.60 7.73 -15.68
C LEU A 46 28.90 8.54 -15.84
N GLU A 47 30.03 7.88 -16.09
CA GLU A 47 31.33 8.54 -16.31
C GLU A 47 31.44 9.06 -17.74
N SER A 48 31.15 8.21 -18.74
CA SER A 48 31.31 8.60 -20.15
C SER A 48 30.33 9.69 -20.62
N ARG A 49 29.18 9.85 -19.95
CA ARG A 49 28.24 10.96 -20.17
C ARG A 49 28.56 12.21 -19.34
N GLY A 50 29.60 12.18 -18.53
CA GLY A 50 30.05 13.30 -17.70
C GLY A 50 29.20 13.55 -16.44
N PHE A 51 28.37 12.60 -16.01
CA PHE A 51 27.59 12.74 -14.78
C PHE A 51 28.41 12.56 -13.51
N PHE A 52 29.53 11.83 -13.58
CA PHE A 52 30.56 11.74 -12.55
C PHE A 52 31.94 11.66 -13.21
N ASP A 53 32.98 12.10 -12.52
CA ASP A 53 34.35 12.08 -13.04
C ASP A 53 35.02 10.71 -12.84
N GLN A 54 34.63 10.01 -11.76
CA GLN A 54 35.11 8.66 -11.45
C GLN A 54 34.03 7.86 -10.73
N ILE A 55 34.03 6.55 -10.95
CA ILE A 55 33.07 5.63 -10.31
C ILE A 55 33.81 4.46 -9.69
N PHE A 56 33.48 4.15 -8.44
CA PHE A 56 34.01 3.00 -7.73
C PHE A 56 32.89 2.08 -7.26
N LEU A 57 33.14 0.77 -7.32
CA LEU A 57 32.23 -0.25 -6.81
C LEU A 57 32.68 -0.72 -5.44
N PHE A 58 31.81 -0.58 -4.46
CA PHE A 58 32.05 -0.92 -3.07
C PHE A 58 31.15 -2.06 -2.61
N ARG A 59 31.69 -2.93 -1.76
CA ARG A 59 30.92 -4.00 -1.11
C ARG A 59 30.24 -3.46 0.15
N PHE A 60 28.94 -3.21 0.13
CA PHE A 60 28.22 -2.69 1.31
C PHE A 60 27.76 -3.75 2.32
N GLY A 61 27.98 -5.05 2.05
CA GLY A 61 27.40 -6.13 2.85
C GLY A 61 28.21 -7.41 2.91
N GLY A 62 27.76 -8.33 3.78
CA GLY A 62 28.37 -9.64 3.97
C GLY A 62 29.60 -9.66 4.89
N TYR A 63 29.78 -8.62 5.69
CA TYR A 63 30.79 -8.56 6.76
C TYR A 63 30.31 -9.36 7.98
N LYS A 64 31.24 -10.04 8.65
CA LYS A 64 30.98 -10.90 9.82
C LYS A 64 32.07 -10.67 10.87
N GLY A 65 31.72 -10.84 12.14
CA GLY A 65 32.64 -10.70 13.25
C GLY A 65 32.12 -9.75 14.32
N THR A 66 33.01 -9.40 15.25
CA THR A 66 32.81 -8.31 16.21
C THR A 66 32.74 -6.95 15.50
N GLU A 67 32.32 -5.92 16.23
CA GLU A 67 32.30 -4.55 15.71
C GLU A 67 33.68 -4.10 15.20
N GLU A 68 34.74 -4.34 15.97
CA GLU A 68 36.13 -4.03 15.57
C GLU A 68 36.55 -4.80 14.31
N GLU A 69 36.21 -6.08 14.21
CA GLU A 69 36.52 -6.91 13.04
C GLU A 69 35.78 -6.44 11.78
N ILE A 70 34.52 -6.02 11.93
CA ILE A 70 33.73 -5.46 10.83
C ILE A 70 34.35 -4.13 10.39
N LEU A 71 34.63 -3.22 11.32
CA LEU A 71 35.24 -1.92 11.01
C LEU A 71 36.61 -2.07 10.32
N GLY A 72 37.45 -3.00 10.77
CA GLY A 72 38.73 -3.29 10.12
C GLY A 72 38.58 -3.90 8.72
N GLN A 73 37.51 -4.66 8.45
CA GLN A 73 37.20 -5.15 7.11
C GLN A 73 36.72 -4.02 6.18
N ILE A 74 35.89 -3.10 6.69
CA ILE A 74 35.44 -1.91 5.94
C ILE A 74 36.62 -1.01 5.57
N GLU A 75 37.53 -0.75 6.52
CA GLU A 75 38.71 0.07 6.29
C GLU A 75 39.59 -0.50 5.17
N LYS A 76 39.84 -1.82 5.19
CA LYS A 76 40.60 -2.50 4.13
C LYS A 76 39.89 -2.45 2.77
N GLU A 77 38.56 -2.63 2.75
CA GLU A 77 37.78 -2.53 1.51
C GLU A 77 37.82 -1.11 0.94
N TYR A 78 37.71 -0.09 1.80
CA TYR A 78 37.77 1.32 1.40
C TYR A 78 39.12 1.65 0.77
N GLN A 79 40.22 1.37 1.48
CA GLN A 79 41.59 1.62 1.01
C GLN A 79 41.92 0.90 -0.30
N LYS A 80 41.32 -0.28 -0.52
CA LYS A 80 41.48 -1.04 -1.76
C LYS A 80 40.68 -0.45 -2.92
N THR A 81 39.52 0.13 -2.64
CA THR A 81 38.51 0.50 -3.63
C THR A 81 38.66 1.96 -4.09
N ILE A 82 38.88 2.88 -3.15
CA ILE A 82 38.91 4.31 -3.41
C ILE A 82 40.34 4.82 -3.17
N PRO A 83 40.97 5.50 -4.15
CA PRO A 83 42.35 5.95 -4.04
C PRO A 83 42.52 7.23 -3.19
N TYR A 84 41.45 7.71 -2.55
CA TYR A 84 41.40 8.95 -1.80
C TYR A 84 40.95 8.67 -0.36
N ALA A 85 41.64 9.28 0.60
CA ALA A 85 41.18 9.32 1.97
C ALA A 85 39.87 10.13 2.09
N PRO A 86 38.95 9.77 3.01
CA PRO A 86 37.69 10.50 3.17
C PRO A 86 37.87 12.02 3.36
N GLU A 87 38.93 12.44 4.03
CA GLU A 87 39.24 13.83 4.37
C GLU A 87 39.72 14.65 3.16
N GLU A 88 40.09 14.00 2.04
CA GLU A 88 40.44 14.67 0.79
C GLU A 88 39.20 15.20 0.05
N PHE A 89 38.01 14.72 0.42
CA PHE A 89 36.75 15.19 -0.13
C PHE A 89 36.27 16.43 0.62
N GLU A 90 35.84 17.44 -0.12
CA GLU A 90 35.23 18.66 0.42
C GLU A 90 33.90 18.33 1.10
N LYS A 91 33.15 17.36 0.55
CA LYS A 91 31.89 16.85 1.09
C LYS A 91 31.70 15.37 0.76
N LEU A 92 31.04 14.68 1.67
CA LEU A 92 30.51 13.33 1.50
C LEU A 92 28.99 13.42 1.49
N LEU A 93 28.35 13.09 0.36
CA LEU A 93 26.92 13.17 0.12
C LEU A 93 26.37 11.74 -0.03
N ILE A 94 25.62 11.28 0.95
CA ILE A 94 25.34 9.85 1.13
C ILE A 94 23.85 9.57 1.00
N ALA A 95 23.45 8.89 -0.08
CA ALA A 95 22.13 8.31 -0.22
C ALA A 95 22.18 6.85 0.28
N GLY A 96 21.26 6.48 1.18
CA GLY A 96 21.32 5.18 1.85
C GLY A 96 22.37 5.12 2.95
N ILE A 97 22.16 5.83 4.06
CA ILE A 97 23.13 5.90 5.17
C ILE A 97 23.17 4.65 6.07
N HIS A 98 22.23 3.74 5.90
CA HIS A 98 22.05 2.54 6.73
C HIS A 98 23.04 1.42 6.37
N THR A 99 24.34 1.71 6.28
CA THR A 99 25.39 0.75 5.93
C THR A 99 26.56 0.73 6.90
N TYR A 100 27.37 -0.33 6.85
CA TYR A 100 28.60 -0.43 7.63
C TYR A 100 29.66 0.60 7.23
N LEU A 101 29.60 1.17 6.02
CA LEU A 101 30.52 2.24 5.64
C LEU A 101 30.26 3.50 6.47
N GLN A 102 28.99 3.86 6.69
CA GLN A 102 28.66 5.01 7.53
C GLN A 102 29.00 4.78 9.00
N VAL A 103 28.84 3.54 9.50
CA VAL A 103 29.34 3.15 10.83
C VAL A 103 30.85 3.40 10.94
N TRP A 104 31.61 2.99 9.92
CA TRP A 104 33.07 3.22 9.89
C TRP A 104 33.44 4.71 9.81
N LEU A 105 32.78 5.49 8.95
CA LEU A 105 33.00 6.95 8.88
C LEU A 105 32.80 7.60 10.23
N ILE A 106 31.71 7.26 10.92
CA ILE A 106 31.42 7.78 12.26
C ILE A 106 32.48 7.34 13.28
N SER A 107 32.91 6.07 13.23
CA SER A 107 33.97 5.58 14.14
C SER A 107 35.31 6.30 13.96
N LYS A 108 35.51 6.95 12.81
CA LYS A 108 36.67 7.76 12.46
C LYS A 108 36.40 9.26 12.58
N GLU A 109 35.27 9.66 13.15
CA GLU A 109 34.89 11.07 13.34
C GLU A 109 34.75 11.85 12.01
N ILE A 110 34.36 11.15 10.94
CA ILE A 110 34.16 11.75 9.62
C ILE A 110 32.68 12.13 9.47
N SER A 111 32.45 13.42 9.27
CA SER A 111 31.11 13.98 9.02
C SER A 111 30.66 13.77 7.57
N PHE A 112 29.36 13.66 7.36
CA PHE A 112 28.75 13.58 6.04
C PHE A 112 27.39 14.28 6.00
N GLU A 113 26.88 14.50 4.80
CA GLU A 113 25.51 14.93 4.52
C GLU A 113 24.74 13.75 3.96
N MET A 114 23.43 13.70 4.19
CA MET A 114 22.59 12.58 3.76
C MET A 114 21.46 13.04 2.84
N PHE A 115 21.01 12.11 2.00
CA PHE A 115 19.70 12.18 1.36
C PHE A 115 18.72 11.28 2.12
N GLU A 116 17.45 11.65 2.16
CA GLU A 116 16.42 10.73 2.64
C GLU A 116 16.31 9.50 1.73
N ASP A 117 15.96 8.33 2.30
CA ASP A 117 15.93 7.09 1.52
C ASP A 117 14.81 7.01 0.47
N GLY A 118 13.85 7.92 0.55
CA GLY A 118 12.76 8.11 -0.39
C GLY A 118 11.87 9.25 0.09
N SER A 119 11.05 9.81 -0.81
CA SER A 119 10.17 10.94 -0.52
C SER A 119 9.33 10.69 0.75
N GLY A 120 9.52 11.51 1.78
CA GLY A 120 8.79 11.39 3.04
C GLY A 120 9.44 10.48 4.10
N ALA A 121 10.58 9.86 3.82
CA ALA A 121 11.21 8.90 4.73
C ALA A 121 11.79 9.58 5.97
N LEU A 122 12.20 10.85 5.88
CA LEU A 122 12.87 11.53 6.99
C LEU A 122 11.98 11.67 8.25
N SER A 123 10.68 11.93 8.06
CA SER A 123 9.67 11.98 9.14
C SER A 123 9.13 10.62 9.56
N ARG A 124 9.55 9.53 8.91
CA ARG A 124 9.08 8.15 9.14
C ARG A 124 10.25 7.16 9.32
N PRO A 125 11.23 7.45 10.19
CA PRO A 125 12.44 6.62 10.33
C PRO A 125 12.16 5.16 10.70
N TRP A 126 11.05 4.90 11.42
CA TRP A 126 10.68 3.56 11.88
C TRP A 126 10.38 2.60 10.72
N VAL A 127 9.96 3.08 9.55
CA VAL A 127 9.55 2.20 8.43
C VAL A 127 10.70 1.30 7.98
N LEU A 128 11.86 1.89 7.70
CA LEU A 128 13.04 1.12 7.28
C LEU A 128 13.69 0.39 8.47
N ALA A 129 13.69 1.02 9.65
CA ALA A 129 14.19 0.42 10.88
C ALA A 129 13.51 -0.92 11.19
N ASP A 130 12.17 -0.96 11.14
CA ASP A 130 11.39 -2.17 11.43
C ASP A 130 11.63 -3.28 10.40
N ILE A 131 11.81 -2.92 9.12
CA ILE A 131 12.15 -3.88 8.06
C ILE A 131 13.50 -4.52 8.34
N HIS A 132 14.54 -3.71 8.62
CA HIS A 132 15.89 -4.22 8.86
C HIS A 132 16.03 -4.93 10.20
N LYS A 133 15.30 -4.50 11.23
CA LYS A 133 15.23 -5.18 12.52
C LYS A 133 14.71 -6.61 12.38
N LYS A 134 13.77 -6.85 11.48
CA LYS A 134 13.24 -8.19 11.17
C LYS A 134 14.15 -8.99 10.24
N SER A 135 14.61 -8.39 9.15
CA SER A 135 15.34 -9.10 8.09
C SER A 135 16.83 -9.30 8.37
N SER A 136 17.46 -8.45 9.18
CA SER A 136 18.89 -8.50 9.50
C SER A 136 19.18 -7.94 10.91
N PRO A 137 18.75 -8.63 11.99
CA PRO A 137 18.79 -8.10 13.35
C PRO A 137 20.19 -7.70 13.84
N ALA A 138 21.23 -8.48 13.49
CA ALA A 138 22.61 -8.17 13.90
C ALA A 138 23.15 -6.90 13.21
N ARG A 139 22.89 -6.74 11.90
CA ARG A 139 23.23 -5.53 11.15
C ARG A 139 22.48 -4.31 11.70
N TYR A 140 21.18 -4.48 11.93
CA TYR A 140 20.36 -3.45 12.56
C TYR A 140 20.95 -3.00 13.90
N GLY A 141 21.25 -3.97 14.78
CA GLY A 141 21.78 -3.69 16.11
C GLY A 141 23.09 -2.92 16.10
N LEU A 142 24.00 -3.18 15.16
CA LEU A 142 25.23 -2.42 15.04
C LEU A 142 24.96 -1.00 14.51
N ILE A 143 24.23 -0.86 13.41
CA ILE A 143 23.96 0.45 12.76
C ILE A 143 23.18 1.38 13.70
N GLU A 144 22.25 0.84 14.49
CA GLU A 144 21.42 1.61 15.41
C GLU A 144 22.22 2.25 16.57
N LYS A 145 23.31 1.61 17.03
CA LYS A 145 24.21 2.22 18.04
C LYS A 145 24.76 3.58 17.59
N TYR A 146 24.82 3.80 16.29
CA TYR A 146 25.36 5.00 15.67
C TYR A 146 24.28 6.01 15.27
N HIS A 147 23.02 5.79 15.68
CA HIS A 147 21.88 6.70 15.43
C HIS A 147 21.69 7.01 13.94
N LEU A 148 21.83 5.96 13.11
CA LEU A 148 21.66 6.06 11.66
C LEU A 148 20.20 5.87 11.24
N TYR A 149 19.41 5.01 11.89
CA TYR A 149 17.98 4.84 11.53
C TYR A 149 17.08 5.97 11.99
N ASP A 150 17.35 6.56 13.16
CA ASP A 150 16.61 7.73 13.66
C ASP A 150 17.16 9.05 13.11
N HIS A 151 18.23 9.00 12.31
CA HIS A 151 18.92 10.13 11.71
C HIS A 151 19.48 11.13 12.74
N LYS A 152 19.71 10.72 13.99
CA LYS A 152 20.16 11.62 15.08
C LYS A 152 21.66 11.67 15.29
N SER A 153 22.43 10.90 14.52
CA SER A 153 23.90 10.94 14.60
C SER A 153 24.44 12.38 14.50
N PRO A 154 25.35 12.81 15.40
CA PRO A 154 25.90 14.17 15.36
C PRO A 154 26.75 14.42 14.11
N TRP A 155 27.29 13.36 13.51
CA TRP A 155 28.12 13.37 12.30
C TRP A 155 27.35 13.59 11.01
N ILE A 156 26.01 13.51 11.06
CA ILE A 156 25.16 13.97 9.97
C ILE A 156 25.05 15.49 10.08
N THR A 157 25.59 16.22 9.10
CA THR A 157 25.68 17.69 9.13
C THR A 157 24.56 18.39 8.37
N ARG A 158 23.95 17.69 7.40
CA ARG A 158 22.81 18.16 6.60
C ARG A 158 21.98 16.99 6.08
N LYS A 159 20.69 17.21 5.88
CA LYS A 159 19.71 16.20 5.42
C LYS A 159 18.89 16.76 4.26
N TYR A 160 19.14 16.28 3.05
CA TYR A 160 18.34 16.61 1.88
C TYR A 160 17.06 15.77 1.88
N TYR A 161 15.91 16.41 1.71
CA TYR A 161 14.61 15.74 1.82
C TYR A 161 13.54 16.48 1.02
N ASP A 162 12.44 15.81 0.71
CA ASP A 162 11.24 16.40 0.16
C ASP A 162 10.36 16.94 1.30
N GLU A 163 10.36 18.27 1.48
CA GLU A 163 9.60 18.93 2.55
C GLU A 163 8.10 18.66 2.42
N LYS A 164 7.58 18.73 1.20
CA LYS A 164 6.17 18.51 0.90
C LYS A 164 5.75 17.09 1.19
N ALA A 165 6.68 16.14 1.27
CA ALA A 165 6.41 14.74 1.52
C ALA A 165 6.41 14.30 3.00
N GLN A 166 6.76 15.18 3.91
CA GLN A 166 6.84 14.82 5.32
C GLN A 166 5.47 14.73 5.99
N LEU A 167 5.45 14.25 7.24
CA LEU A 167 4.28 14.34 8.12
C LEU A 167 4.01 15.80 8.49
N PRO A 168 2.73 16.20 8.64
CA PRO A 168 2.39 17.56 9.08
C PRO A 168 3.11 17.92 10.39
N GLY A 169 3.72 19.10 10.43
CA GLY A 169 4.45 19.61 11.61
C GLY A 169 5.86 19.05 11.80
N PHE A 170 6.38 18.23 10.89
CA PHE A 170 7.76 17.77 10.94
C PHE A 170 8.74 18.94 10.78
N GLN A 171 9.76 19.00 11.65
CA GLN A 171 10.84 19.99 11.60
C GLN A 171 12.16 19.32 11.99
N ASP A 172 13.24 19.69 11.30
CA ASP A 172 14.61 19.28 11.61
C ASP A 172 15.57 20.39 11.18
N GLU A 173 16.40 20.88 12.11
CA GLU A 173 17.28 22.04 11.89
C GLU A 173 18.37 21.78 10.85
N LYS A 174 18.72 20.52 10.60
CA LYS A 174 19.71 20.11 9.60
C LYS A 174 19.08 19.80 8.25
N ALA A 175 17.75 19.86 8.15
CA ALA A 175 17.04 19.51 6.94
C ALA A 175 16.99 20.66 5.93
N GLN A 176 17.20 20.32 4.67
CA GLN A 176 17.14 21.23 3.53
C GLN A 176 16.26 20.64 2.45
N ASP A 177 15.25 21.38 2.02
CA ASP A 177 14.37 20.96 0.95
C ASP A 177 15.15 20.71 -0.35
N PHE A 178 14.93 19.53 -0.91
CA PHE A 178 15.49 19.05 -2.16
C PHE A 178 14.52 18.07 -2.82
N GLN A 179 13.49 18.61 -3.45
CA GLN A 179 12.52 17.81 -4.19
C GLN A 179 13.09 17.42 -5.57
N VAL A 180 13.23 16.12 -5.81
CA VAL A 180 14.00 15.57 -6.95
C VAL A 180 13.36 15.91 -8.30
N LEU A 181 12.03 15.81 -8.43
CA LEU A 181 11.32 16.03 -9.70
C LEU A 181 11.35 17.51 -10.13
N GLU A 182 11.09 18.43 -9.22
CA GLU A 182 11.13 19.87 -9.42
C GLU A 182 12.53 20.31 -9.84
N ASN A 183 13.56 19.79 -9.17
CA ASN A 183 14.94 20.08 -9.55
C ASN A 183 15.29 19.50 -10.93
N PHE A 184 14.82 18.29 -11.25
CA PHE A 184 14.96 17.72 -12.59
C PHE A 184 14.31 18.59 -13.67
N LEU A 185 13.07 19.04 -13.47
CA LEU A 185 12.33 19.87 -14.43
C LEU A 185 12.97 21.25 -14.66
N ARG A 186 13.77 21.74 -13.69
CA ARG A 186 14.55 22.98 -13.82
C ARG A 186 15.87 22.81 -14.58
N LEU A 187 16.35 21.59 -14.79
CA LEU A 187 17.55 21.34 -15.60
C LEU A 187 17.31 21.69 -17.06
N SER A 188 18.37 21.97 -17.81
CA SER A 188 18.25 22.19 -19.26
C SER A 188 17.66 20.96 -19.98
N PRO A 189 16.91 21.14 -21.08
CA PRO A 189 16.34 20.02 -21.83
C PRO A 189 17.38 18.97 -22.28
N GLU A 190 18.58 19.41 -22.61
CA GLU A 190 19.69 18.52 -22.98
C GLU A 190 20.09 17.60 -21.82
N ILE A 191 20.23 18.14 -20.61
CA ILE A 191 20.56 17.35 -19.42
C ILE A 191 19.41 16.42 -19.06
N GLN A 192 18.16 16.90 -19.11
CA GLN A 192 16.98 16.08 -18.84
C GLN A 192 16.92 14.86 -19.77
N GLU A 193 17.13 15.07 -21.07
CA GLU A 193 17.15 14.00 -22.06
C GLU A 193 18.34 13.06 -21.87
N ASN A 194 19.52 13.58 -21.51
CA ASN A 194 20.69 12.75 -21.21
C ASN A 194 20.44 11.83 -20.00
N ILE A 195 19.78 12.34 -18.95
CA ILE A 195 19.37 11.56 -17.78
C ILE A 195 18.32 10.50 -18.18
N ARG A 196 17.27 10.88 -18.93
CA ARG A 196 16.25 9.93 -19.42
C ARG A 196 16.89 8.80 -20.22
N ARG A 197 17.83 9.11 -21.11
CA ARG A 197 18.59 8.11 -21.90
C ARG A 197 19.46 7.22 -21.03
N LEU A 198 20.14 7.75 -20.01
CA LEU A 198 20.94 6.95 -19.09
C LEU A 198 20.08 5.86 -18.42
N PHE A 199 18.88 6.22 -17.95
CA PHE A 199 17.96 5.28 -17.31
C PHE A 199 17.06 4.51 -18.28
N ARG A 200 17.27 4.67 -19.60
CA ARG A 200 16.47 4.03 -20.66
C ARG A 200 14.97 4.30 -20.52
N LEU A 201 14.63 5.50 -20.04
CA LEU A 201 13.24 5.89 -19.82
C LEU A 201 12.56 6.18 -21.16
N PRO A 202 11.35 5.66 -21.39
CA PRO A 202 10.55 6.11 -22.51
C PRO A 202 10.17 7.58 -22.35
N SER A 203 9.93 8.27 -23.47
CA SER A 203 9.33 9.60 -23.46
C SER A 203 7.85 9.50 -23.81
N LYS A 204 7.01 10.04 -22.93
CA LYS A 204 5.56 10.11 -23.12
C LYS A 204 5.10 11.54 -22.90
N LYS A 205 4.27 12.06 -23.81
CA LYS A 205 3.57 13.32 -23.58
C LYS A 205 2.73 13.25 -22.30
N GLY A 206 2.07 12.11 -22.09
CA GLY A 206 1.12 11.90 -21.01
C GLY A 206 -0.17 12.68 -21.20
N ASP A 207 -1.17 12.37 -20.39
CA ASP A 207 -2.47 13.04 -20.38
C ASP A 207 -2.99 13.15 -18.95
N CYS A 208 -3.42 14.35 -18.54
CA CYS A 208 -3.95 14.61 -17.21
C CYS A 208 -5.39 14.13 -17.01
N ALA A 209 -5.96 13.37 -17.95
CA ALA A 209 -7.21 12.64 -17.73
C ALA A 209 -6.96 11.12 -17.62
N GLN A 210 -5.70 10.68 -17.71
CA GLN A 210 -5.33 9.28 -17.72
C GLN A 210 -5.10 8.75 -16.30
N VAL A 211 -5.43 7.47 -16.11
CA VAL A 211 -5.05 6.69 -14.93
C VAL A 211 -3.80 5.88 -15.26
N LEU A 212 -2.79 5.95 -14.39
CA LEU A 212 -1.64 5.06 -14.42
C LEU A 212 -1.85 3.89 -13.46
N LEU A 213 -2.04 2.68 -14.00
CA LEU A 213 -2.19 1.46 -13.22
C LEU A 213 -0.86 0.72 -13.12
N LEU A 214 -0.34 0.58 -11.90
CA LEU A 214 0.83 -0.26 -11.60
C LEU A 214 0.39 -1.66 -11.19
N THR A 215 0.85 -2.66 -11.93
CA THR A 215 0.52 -4.07 -11.65
C THR A 215 1.56 -4.73 -10.75
N GLN A 216 1.25 -5.93 -10.28
CA GLN A 216 2.10 -6.76 -9.42
C GLN A 216 2.09 -8.21 -9.88
N GLN A 217 3.14 -8.93 -9.52
CA GLN A 217 3.39 -10.32 -9.91
C GLN A 217 2.88 -11.33 -8.87
N PHE A 218 1.64 -11.20 -8.40
CA PHE A 218 1.08 -12.02 -7.31
C PHE A 218 1.19 -13.53 -7.57
N ALA A 219 0.91 -13.96 -8.80
CA ALA A 219 0.98 -15.36 -9.20
C ALA A 219 2.41 -15.92 -9.16
N ASN A 220 3.39 -15.13 -9.62
CA ASN A 220 4.80 -15.53 -9.59
C ASN A 220 5.34 -15.67 -8.17
N LEU A 221 4.85 -14.84 -7.24
CA LEU A 221 5.21 -14.90 -5.83
C LEU A 221 4.48 -16.02 -5.07
N GLY A 222 3.57 -16.76 -5.74
CA GLY A 222 2.76 -17.82 -5.12
C GLY A 222 1.72 -17.29 -4.12
N GLN A 223 1.39 -15.99 -4.18
CA GLN A 223 0.43 -15.36 -3.28
C GLN A 223 -1.02 -15.61 -3.73
N LEU A 224 -1.24 -15.65 -5.04
CA LEU A 224 -2.53 -15.89 -5.68
C LEU A 224 -2.37 -16.85 -6.86
N THR A 225 -3.45 -17.45 -7.32
CA THR A 225 -3.51 -18.13 -8.61
C THR A 225 -3.52 -17.11 -9.76
N LEU A 226 -3.21 -17.57 -10.99
CA LEU A 226 -3.26 -16.71 -12.17
C LEU A 226 -4.67 -16.15 -12.43
N ASP A 227 -5.70 -16.98 -12.20
CA ASP A 227 -7.10 -16.59 -12.38
C ASP A 227 -7.54 -15.57 -11.31
N GLU A 228 -7.09 -15.70 -10.07
CA GLU A 228 -7.32 -14.70 -9.01
C GLU A 228 -6.63 -13.37 -9.34
N GLN A 229 -5.36 -13.39 -9.77
CA GLN A 229 -4.66 -12.17 -10.18
C GLN A 229 -5.38 -11.48 -11.35
N LYS A 230 -5.85 -12.26 -12.34
CA LYS A 230 -6.67 -11.73 -13.44
C LYS A 230 -7.96 -11.13 -12.90
N GLY A 231 -8.64 -11.82 -11.98
CA GLY A 231 -9.86 -11.37 -11.33
C GLY A 231 -9.67 -10.02 -10.64
N ILE A 232 -8.59 -9.83 -9.87
CA ILE A 232 -8.27 -8.56 -9.20
C ILE A 232 -8.29 -7.41 -10.20
N TYR A 233 -7.55 -7.54 -11.30
CA TYR A 233 -7.48 -6.43 -12.27
C TYR A 233 -8.81 -6.24 -13.00
N GLN A 234 -9.56 -7.30 -13.30
CA GLN A 234 -10.91 -7.15 -13.87
C GLN A 234 -11.84 -6.36 -12.95
N HIS A 235 -11.85 -6.67 -11.65
CA HIS A 235 -12.63 -5.93 -10.66
C HIS A 235 -12.17 -4.47 -10.53
N VAL A 236 -10.85 -4.22 -10.49
CA VAL A 236 -10.31 -2.85 -10.51
C VAL A 236 -10.83 -2.07 -11.72
N PHE A 237 -10.84 -2.67 -12.90
CA PHE A 237 -11.35 -2.05 -14.12
C PHE A 237 -12.85 -1.79 -14.06
N ASP A 238 -13.64 -2.80 -13.67
CA ASP A 238 -15.10 -2.73 -13.73
C ASP A 238 -15.69 -1.76 -12.68
N TYR A 239 -15.10 -1.70 -11.49
CA TYR A 239 -15.60 -0.88 -10.39
C TYR A 239 -14.91 0.47 -10.25
N TYR A 240 -13.65 0.63 -10.64
CA TYR A 240 -12.90 1.85 -10.28
C TYR A 240 -12.42 2.65 -11.49
N LEU A 241 -12.18 1.96 -12.61
CA LEU A 241 -11.55 2.57 -13.80
C LEU A 241 -12.46 2.58 -15.04
N ARG A 242 -13.73 2.17 -14.91
CA ARG A 242 -14.65 2.10 -16.04
C ARG A 242 -14.82 3.47 -16.69
N GLY A 243 -14.71 3.50 -18.02
CA GLY A 243 -14.79 4.72 -18.82
C GLY A 243 -13.57 5.64 -18.75
N LYS A 244 -12.55 5.30 -17.95
CA LYS A 244 -11.30 6.07 -17.86
C LYS A 244 -10.30 5.62 -18.93
N GLN A 245 -9.45 6.53 -19.38
CA GLN A 245 -8.27 6.16 -20.16
C GLN A 245 -7.22 5.59 -19.22
N VAL A 246 -6.77 4.36 -19.45
CA VAL A 246 -5.83 3.67 -18.55
C VAL A 246 -4.54 3.34 -19.27
N LEU A 247 -3.42 3.75 -18.68
CA LEU A 247 -2.07 3.33 -19.00
C LEU A 247 -1.63 2.30 -17.97
N ILE A 248 -1.31 1.09 -18.42
CA ILE A 248 -0.86 0.00 -17.55
C ILE A 248 0.67 -0.04 -17.60
N LYS A 249 1.33 0.01 -16.45
CA LYS A 249 2.76 -0.34 -16.30
C LYS A 249 2.83 -1.72 -15.62
N PRO A 250 3.11 -2.79 -16.39
CA PRO A 250 3.28 -4.10 -15.80
C PRO A 250 4.51 -4.15 -14.90
N HIS A 251 4.43 -4.94 -13.83
CA HIS A 251 5.62 -5.35 -13.09
C HIS A 251 6.55 -6.13 -14.05
N PRO A 252 7.89 -5.94 -14.00
CA PRO A 252 8.82 -6.57 -14.94
C PRO A 252 8.68 -8.10 -15.04
N ASP A 253 8.42 -8.73 -13.89
CA ASP A 253 8.25 -10.17 -13.79
C ASP A 253 6.78 -10.63 -13.94
N ASP A 254 5.81 -9.74 -14.20
CA ASP A 254 4.41 -10.14 -14.34
C ASP A 254 4.18 -10.97 -15.61
N ILE A 255 3.49 -12.11 -15.47
CA ILE A 255 3.22 -13.04 -16.56
C ILE A 255 1.88 -12.76 -17.27
N LEU A 256 1.05 -11.85 -16.75
CA LEU A 256 -0.24 -11.52 -17.37
C LEU A 256 -0.07 -10.71 -18.67
N TYR A 257 -0.83 -11.10 -19.69
CA TYR A 257 -0.85 -10.39 -20.98
C TYR A 257 -1.98 -9.35 -21.05
N TYR A 258 -1.73 -8.19 -20.43
CA TYR A 258 -2.69 -7.07 -20.34
C TYR A 258 -3.30 -6.61 -21.67
N PRO A 259 -2.59 -6.54 -22.82
CA PRO A 259 -3.21 -6.13 -24.08
C PRO A 259 -4.38 -7.01 -24.53
N ARG A 260 -4.42 -8.27 -24.11
CA ARG A 260 -5.56 -9.18 -24.39
C ARG A 260 -6.68 -9.04 -23.36
N LEU A 261 -6.33 -8.76 -22.11
CA LEU A 261 -7.31 -8.57 -21.03
C LEU A 261 -8.04 -7.23 -21.19
N PHE A 262 -7.32 -6.18 -21.57
CA PHE A 262 -7.81 -4.81 -21.65
C PHE A 262 -7.36 -4.18 -22.99
N PRO A 263 -8.03 -4.52 -24.11
CA PRO A 263 -7.58 -4.13 -25.46
C PRO A 263 -7.63 -2.63 -25.74
N HIS A 264 -8.40 -1.88 -24.94
CA HIS A 264 -8.53 -0.43 -25.05
C HIS A 264 -7.51 0.34 -24.21
N CYS A 265 -6.68 -0.36 -23.43
CA CYS A 265 -5.67 0.26 -22.57
C CYS A 265 -4.32 0.34 -23.27
N GLU A 266 -3.58 1.40 -22.96
CA GLU A 266 -2.17 1.50 -23.35
C GLU A 266 -1.32 0.71 -22.36
N VAL A 267 -0.24 0.06 -22.83
CA VAL A 267 0.67 -0.71 -21.97
C VAL A 267 2.09 -0.22 -22.15
N LEU A 268 2.71 0.23 -21.05
CA LEU A 268 4.11 0.66 -20.98
C LEU A 268 5.01 -0.55 -20.70
N LYS A 269 5.56 -1.13 -21.78
CA LYS A 269 6.28 -2.42 -21.74
C LYS A 269 7.74 -2.28 -21.32
N GLU A 270 8.28 -1.07 -21.33
CA GLU A 270 9.69 -0.80 -21.08
C GLU A 270 10.06 -1.20 -19.64
N PRO A 271 11.17 -1.94 -19.45
CA PRO A 271 11.63 -2.34 -18.13
C PRO A 271 12.43 -1.19 -17.49
N PHE A 272 11.81 -0.52 -16.52
CA PHE A 272 12.48 0.44 -15.65
C PHE A 272 11.78 0.46 -14.27
N PRO A 273 12.48 0.87 -13.19
CA PRO A 273 11.90 0.97 -11.85
C PRO A 273 10.74 1.98 -11.78
N SER A 274 9.67 1.65 -11.07
CA SER A 274 8.47 2.49 -10.97
C SER A 274 8.76 3.86 -10.33
N GLU A 275 9.78 3.96 -9.48
CA GLU A 275 10.25 5.20 -8.87
C GLU A 275 10.67 6.25 -9.91
N LEU A 276 11.00 5.81 -11.13
CA LEU A 276 11.41 6.69 -12.23
C LEU A 276 10.23 7.10 -13.13
N LEU A 277 9.00 6.64 -12.85
CA LEU A 277 7.81 6.99 -13.63
C LEU A 277 7.58 8.50 -13.78
N PRO A 278 7.78 9.34 -12.74
CA PRO A 278 7.55 10.77 -12.89
C PRO A 278 8.40 11.42 -14.00
N PHE A 279 9.56 10.83 -14.32
CA PHE A 279 10.51 11.34 -15.30
C PHE A 279 10.23 10.84 -16.72
N VAL A 280 9.25 9.95 -16.92
CA VAL A 280 8.81 9.46 -18.24
C VAL A 280 7.91 10.48 -18.93
N PHE A 281 7.12 11.20 -18.16
CA PHE A 281 6.04 12.04 -18.68
C PHE A 281 6.47 13.49 -18.87
N GLU A 282 5.95 14.14 -19.90
CA GLU A 282 5.93 15.61 -19.99
C GLU A 282 4.81 16.17 -19.11
N LYS A 283 3.66 15.48 -19.08
CA LYS A 283 2.52 15.74 -18.21
C LYS A 283 2.10 14.47 -17.48
N LEU A 284 2.10 14.50 -16.16
CA LEU A 284 1.76 13.31 -15.37
C LEU A 284 0.28 12.91 -15.57
N PRO A 285 -0.01 11.60 -15.57
CA PRO A 285 -1.35 11.09 -15.35
C PRO A 285 -1.98 11.69 -14.08
N GLU A 286 -3.29 11.84 -14.07
CA GLU A 286 -3.99 12.45 -12.92
C GLU A 286 -4.02 11.51 -11.72
N ILE A 287 -4.37 10.25 -12.00
CA ILE A 287 -4.63 9.25 -10.98
C ILE A 287 -3.57 8.16 -11.06
N LEU A 288 -2.89 7.92 -9.94
CA LEU A 288 -2.04 6.74 -9.76
C LEU A 288 -2.82 5.62 -9.06
N SER A 289 -2.90 4.44 -9.70
CA SER A 289 -3.64 3.29 -9.19
C SER A 289 -2.73 2.09 -8.94
N THR A 290 -2.86 1.42 -7.79
CA THR A 290 -2.16 0.16 -7.51
C THR A 290 -2.82 -0.64 -6.40
N VAL A 291 -2.70 -1.98 -6.46
CA VAL A 291 -3.31 -2.88 -5.47
C VAL A 291 -2.53 -2.93 -4.15
N SER A 292 -1.23 -3.16 -4.18
CA SER A 292 -0.40 -3.24 -2.96
C SER A 292 1.09 -2.96 -3.24
N SER A 293 1.39 -2.17 -4.30
CA SER A 293 2.78 -1.86 -4.65
C SER A 293 3.40 -0.91 -3.63
N THR A 294 4.51 -1.32 -3.02
CA THR A 294 5.25 -0.49 -2.06
C THR A 294 6.03 0.65 -2.72
N GLY A 295 6.45 0.47 -3.98
CA GLY A 295 7.17 1.49 -4.76
C GLY A 295 6.34 2.76 -5.02
N VAL A 296 5.01 2.66 -4.91
CA VAL A 296 4.09 3.80 -5.04
C VAL A 296 4.36 4.90 -4.01
N ASN A 297 4.88 4.54 -2.83
CA ASN A 297 5.03 5.48 -1.72
C ASN A 297 5.99 6.63 -2.03
N GLN A 298 6.98 6.39 -2.90
CA GLN A 298 7.98 7.39 -3.28
C GLN A 298 7.44 8.41 -4.31
N ILE A 299 6.44 8.02 -5.10
CA ILE A 299 5.98 8.83 -6.24
C ILE A 299 4.54 9.33 -6.10
N ARG A 300 3.74 8.78 -5.17
CA ARG A 300 2.30 9.06 -5.08
C ARG A 300 1.96 10.54 -4.91
N ARG A 301 2.86 11.34 -4.33
CA ARG A 301 2.64 12.79 -4.12
C ARG A 301 2.86 13.62 -5.37
N GLU A 302 3.51 13.06 -6.39
CA GLU A 302 3.67 13.71 -7.69
C GLU A 302 2.37 13.67 -8.50
N PHE A 303 1.43 12.80 -8.13
CA PHE A 303 0.13 12.66 -8.78
C PHE A 303 -0.91 13.49 -8.05
N SER A 304 -1.84 14.08 -8.80
CA SER A 304 -2.90 14.90 -8.22
C SER A 304 -3.88 14.07 -7.40
N ASP A 305 -4.05 12.80 -7.78
CA ASP A 305 -4.94 11.89 -7.09
C ASP A 305 -4.46 10.43 -7.12
N THR A 306 -5.00 9.61 -6.21
CA THR A 306 -4.56 8.20 -6.05
C THR A 306 -5.70 7.22 -5.76
N LEU A 307 -5.60 6.01 -6.29
CA LEU A 307 -6.43 4.84 -6.00
C LEU A 307 -5.51 3.70 -5.53
N ILE A 308 -5.14 3.73 -4.26
CA ILE A 308 -4.20 2.77 -3.67
C ILE A 308 -4.99 1.82 -2.79
N PHE A 309 -4.88 0.51 -3.03
CA PHE A 309 -5.47 -0.51 -2.18
C PHE A 309 -4.46 -1.02 -1.14
N ASN A 310 -4.92 -1.90 -0.25
CA ASN A 310 -4.08 -2.57 0.76
C ASN A 310 -4.01 -4.08 0.47
N GLY A 311 -3.12 -4.79 1.16
CA GLY A 311 -3.00 -6.25 1.00
C GLY A 311 -4.28 -7.03 1.34
N LEU A 312 -5.22 -6.45 2.11
CA LEU A 312 -6.52 -7.07 2.35
C LEU A 312 -7.38 -7.12 1.08
N TYR A 313 -7.15 -6.22 0.11
CA TYR A 313 -7.86 -6.21 -1.18
C TYR A 313 -7.64 -7.51 -1.97
N GLU A 314 -6.47 -8.13 -1.85
CA GLU A 314 -6.15 -9.42 -2.47
C GLU A 314 -7.14 -10.53 -2.05
N GLN A 315 -7.77 -10.40 -0.88
CA GLN A 315 -8.78 -11.34 -0.37
C GLN A 315 -10.22 -10.83 -0.51
N THR A 316 -10.40 -9.52 -0.76
CA THR A 316 -11.70 -8.85 -0.68
C THR A 316 -12.24 -8.36 -2.03
N PHE A 317 -11.45 -8.40 -3.10
CA PHE A 317 -11.84 -7.88 -4.42
C PHE A 317 -13.12 -8.53 -4.99
N HIS A 318 -13.31 -9.84 -4.76
CA HIS A 318 -14.53 -10.56 -5.16
C HIS A 318 -15.82 -10.02 -4.51
N TRP A 319 -15.71 -9.15 -3.51
CA TRP A 319 -16.82 -8.55 -2.79
C TRP A 319 -17.08 -7.10 -3.19
N ASP A 320 -16.41 -6.58 -4.24
CA ASP A 320 -16.64 -5.21 -4.72
C ASP A 320 -18.13 -4.93 -4.98
N GLY A 321 -18.90 -5.89 -5.52
CA GLY A 321 -20.35 -5.77 -5.71
C GLY A 321 -21.13 -5.58 -4.40
N SER A 322 -20.73 -6.28 -3.33
CA SER A 322 -21.32 -6.13 -1.99
C SER A 322 -21.01 -4.77 -1.38
N TYR A 323 -19.76 -4.31 -1.50
CA TYR A 323 -19.30 -3.03 -0.97
C TYR A 323 -19.93 -1.87 -1.76
N TYR A 324 -20.04 -1.98 -3.08
CA TYR A 324 -20.75 -1.04 -3.94
C TYR A 324 -22.23 -0.92 -3.55
N THR A 325 -22.91 -2.06 -3.39
CA THR A 325 -24.33 -2.10 -2.97
C THR A 325 -24.52 -1.46 -1.60
N ALA A 326 -23.60 -1.70 -0.67
CA ALA A 326 -23.62 -1.10 0.66
C ALA A 326 -23.52 0.43 0.61
N LEU A 327 -22.65 0.96 -0.25
CA LEU A 327 -22.54 2.41 -0.48
C LEU A 327 -23.79 2.98 -1.14
N GLY A 328 -24.34 2.30 -2.14
CA GLY A 328 -25.60 2.69 -2.79
C GLY A 328 -26.75 2.80 -1.79
N LEU A 329 -26.90 1.79 -0.92
CA LEU A 329 -27.88 1.81 0.16
C LEU A 329 -27.63 2.98 1.12
N GLY A 330 -26.39 3.18 1.57
CA GLY A 330 -26.02 4.30 2.44
C GLY A 330 -26.35 5.66 1.83
N ALA A 331 -26.05 5.86 0.55
CA ALA A 331 -26.35 7.09 -0.17
C ALA A 331 -27.87 7.33 -0.27
N TYR A 332 -28.64 6.27 -0.53
CA TYR A 332 -30.11 6.32 -0.60
C TYR A 332 -30.75 6.65 0.75
N LEU A 333 -30.22 6.06 1.83
CA LEU A 333 -30.67 6.35 3.20
C LEU A 333 -30.25 7.75 3.70
N GLY A 334 -29.36 8.43 2.96
CA GLY A 334 -28.83 9.73 3.33
C GLY A 334 -27.84 9.66 4.48
N ALA A 335 -27.02 8.61 4.52
CA ALA A 335 -25.93 8.52 5.47
C ALA A 335 -24.90 9.65 5.24
N GLU A 336 -24.42 10.23 6.33
CA GLU A 336 -23.33 11.20 6.37
C GLU A 336 -22.03 10.55 6.89
N GLY A 337 -22.18 9.42 7.59
CA GLY A 337 -21.06 8.60 8.07
C GLY A 337 -21.27 7.11 7.81
N ILE A 338 -20.17 6.39 7.57
CA ILE A 338 -20.13 4.93 7.56
C ILE A 338 -19.20 4.45 8.67
N LEU A 339 -19.75 3.66 9.58
CA LEU A 339 -19.00 2.92 10.58
C LEU A 339 -18.58 1.57 10.00
N CYS A 340 -17.31 1.41 9.67
CA CYS A 340 -16.74 0.21 9.07
C CYS A 340 -16.21 -0.73 10.15
N ARG A 341 -16.73 -1.96 10.24
CA ARG A 341 -16.28 -2.97 11.21
C ARG A 341 -16.04 -4.32 10.54
N GLY A 342 -14.85 -4.89 10.74
CA GLY A 342 -14.47 -6.17 10.13
C GLY A 342 -14.55 -6.17 8.59
N ALA A 343 -14.60 -4.99 7.96
CA ALA A 343 -14.68 -4.79 6.52
C ALA A 343 -13.44 -4.03 6.05
N ASN A 344 -13.12 -4.15 4.76
CA ASN A 344 -11.98 -3.45 4.18
C ASN A 344 -12.27 -1.95 3.99
N LYS A 345 -11.85 -1.13 4.97
CA LYS A 345 -12.04 0.33 4.97
C LYS A 345 -11.48 0.99 3.71
N VAL A 346 -10.28 0.59 3.26
CA VAL A 346 -9.62 1.17 2.09
C VAL A 346 -10.42 0.90 0.81
N GLN A 347 -10.98 -0.30 0.68
CA GLN A 347 -11.86 -0.66 -0.43
C GLN A 347 -13.14 0.19 -0.44
N LEU A 348 -13.79 0.36 0.72
CA LEU A 348 -14.96 1.26 0.86
C LEU A 348 -14.62 2.70 0.51
N GLU A 349 -13.48 3.22 0.97
CA GLU A 349 -13.03 4.58 0.69
C GLU A 349 -12.78 4.78 -0.82
N ASN A 350 -12.10 3.84 -1.47
CA ASN A 350 -11.86 3.89 -2.91
C ASN A 350 -13.17 3.82 -3.71
N LEU A 351 -14.12 2.96 -3.33
CA LEU A 351 -15.42 2.89 -4.01
C LEU A 351 -16.23 4.17 -3.79
N ALA A 352 -16.29 4.68 -2.56
CA ALA A 352 -17.01 5.90 -2.23
C ALA A 352 -16.45 7.09 -3.00
N LYS A 353 -15.13 7.17 -3.17
CA LYS A 353 -14.51 8.22 -3.96
C LYS A 353 -14.99 8.28 -5.41
N ILE A 354 -15.36 7.13 -5.99
CA ILE A 354 -15.80 7.02 -7.40
C ILE A 354 -17.32 7.13 -7.52
N HIS A 355 -18.06 6.49 -6.61
CA HIS A 355 -19.49 6.24 -6.77
C HIS A 355 -20.37 7.01 -5.78
N TRP A 356 -19.80 7.63 -4.74
CA TRP A 356 -20.58 8.42 -3.82
C TRP A 356 -21.01 9.74 -4.47
N PRO A 357 -22.26 10.20 -4.27
CA PRO A 357 -22.73 11.45 -4.88
C PRO A 357 -21.87 12.66 -4.46
N GLU A 358 -21.32 13.39 -5.43
CA GLU A 358 -20.41 14.54 -5.20
C GLU A 358 -21.02 15.63 -4.31
N ASN A 359 -22.35 15.77 -4.33
CA ASN A 359 -23.08 16.75 -3.53
C ASN A 359 -23.32 16.32 -2.07
N LYS A 360 -22.92 15.10 -1.69
CA LYS A 360 -23.08 14.56 -0.33
C LYS A 360 -21.71 14.36 0.32
N LYS A 361 -21.54 14.90 1.52
CA LYS A 361 -20.36 14.62 2.34
C LYS A 361 -20.50 13.22 2.94
N LEU A 362 -19.40 12.47 2.92
CA LEU A 362 -19.30 11.17 3.59
C LEU A 362 -18.00 11.08 4.37
N LYS A 363 -18.09 10.59 5.61
CA LYS A 363 -16.93 10.18 6.39
C LYS A 363 -16.99 8.68 6.69
N ILE A 364 -15.92 7.95 6.39
CA ILE A 364 -15.80 6.52 6.70
C ILE A 364 -14.80 6.36 7.85
N SER A 365 -15.21 5.73 8.95
CA SER A 365 -14.35 5.47 10.09
C SER A 365 -14.63 4.12 10.74
N GLN A 366 -13.64 3.59 11.44
CA GLN A 366 -13.81 2.44 12.34
C GLN A 366 -14.20 2.87 13.75
N ASN A 367 -14.01 4.15 14.08
CA ASN A 367 -14.39 4.72 15.36
C ASN A 367 -15.69 5.54 15.23
N ARG A 368 -16.70 5.21 16.04
CA ARG A 368 -17.99 5.90 16.06
C ARG A 368 -17.86 7.36 16.49
N GLU A 369 -16.93 7.67 17.39
CA GLU A 369 -16.72 9.02 17.93
C GLU A 369 -16.26 10.03 16.87
N GLU A 370 -15.70 9.54 15.77
CA GLU A 370 -15.27 10.37 14.66
C GLU A 370 -16.41 10.75 13.70
N LEU A 371 -17.57 10.11 13.83
CA LEU A 371 -18.71 10.27 12.94
C LEU A 371 -19.78 11.16 13.59
N THR A 372 -20.48 11.93 12.77
CA THR A 372 -21.56 12.82 13.19
C THR A 372 -22.73 12.66 12.25
N GLY A 373 -23.96 12.91 12.71
CA GLY A 373 -25.15 12.83 11.86
C GLY A 373 -25.50 11.39 11.54
N LYS A 374 -26.26 11.17 10.44
CA LYS A 374 -26.80 9.85 10.11
C LYS A 374 -25.70 8.84 9.77
N VAL A 375 -25.58 7.77 10.56
CA VAL A 375 -24.54 6.75 10.38
C VAL A 375 -25.13 5.42 9.92
N LEU A 376 -24.54 4.82 8.88
CA LEU A 376 -24.76 3.41 8.52
C LEU A 376 -23.58 2.58 9.03
N CYS A 377 -23.84 1.50 9.77
CA CYS A 377 -22.80 0.55 10.14
C CYS A 377 -22.69 -0.53 9.05
N ILE A 378 -21.49 -0.67 8.46
CA ILE A 378 -21.16 -1.79 7.57
C ILE A 378 -20.30 -2.76 8.37
N GLN A 379 -20.84 -3.95 8.59
CA GLN A 379 -20.18 -5.05 9.28
C GLN A 379 -19.86 -6.15 8.28
N ASP A 380 -18.60 -6.54 8.23
CA ASP A 380 -18.16 -7.74 7.52
C ASP A 380 -17.35 -8.63 8.48
N ASP A 381 -16.85 -9.75 7.99
CA ASP A 381 -16.28 -10.82 8.79
C ASP A 381 -14.80 -11.10 8.51
N PHE A 382 -14.07 -10.07 8.08
CA PHE A 382 -12.61 -10.04 8.07
C PHE A 382 -12.09 -9.65 9.46
N GLU A 383 -11.13 -10.43 9.97
CA GLU A 383 -10.34 -10.01 11.12
C GLU A 383 -9.38 -8.92 10.66
N GLU A 384 -9.52 -7.71 11.19
CA GLU A 384 -8.39 -6.80 11.13
C GLU A 384 -7.28 -7.39 12.01
N CYS A 385 -6.07 -7.53 11.44
CA CYS A 385 -4.86 -7.64 12.23
C CYS A 385 -4.72 -6.39 13.10
N GLN A 386 -5.36 -6.38 14.26
CA GLN A 386 -4.99 -5.53 15.39
C GLN A 386 -4.83 -6.41 16.62
N GLU A 387 -3.61 -6.38 17.13
CA GLU A 387 -3.24 -6.87 18.44
C GLU A 387 -4.29 -6.47 19.49
N SER A 388 -4.77 -7.45 20.25
CA SER A 388 -5.33 -7.24 21.58
C SER A 388 -6.41 -6.17 21.71
N ARG A 389 -7.57 -6.37 21.11
CA ARG A 389 -8.83 -5.93 21.74
C ARG A 389 -9.71 -7.15 21.90
N LYS A 390 -9.91 -7.57 23.15
CA LYS A 390 -11.02 -8.46 23.52
C LYS A 390 -12.27 -7.87 22.88
N GLU A 391 -12.95 -8.65 22.04
CA GLU A 391 -14.33 -8.32 21.68
C GLU A 391 -15.08 -8.05 23.00
N PRO A 392 -15.84 -6.97 23.14
CA PRO A 392 -16.72 -6.83 24.29
C PRO A 392 -17.65 -8.05 24.29
N GLU A 393 -17.64 -8.80 25.40
CA GLU A 393 -18.30 -10.12 25.54
C GLU A 393 -19.83 -10.09 25.34
N ASN A 394 -20.43 -8.94 25.05
CA ASN A 394 -21.86 -8.82 24.78
C ASN A 394 -22.09 -7.95 23.53
N GLY A 395 -22.79 -8.49 22.53
CA GLY A 395 -23.29 -7.77 21.35
C GLY A 395 -24.36 -6.69 21.65
N GLU A 396 -24.39 -6.17 22.87
CA GLU A 396 -25.38 -5.24 23.41
C GLU A 396 -25.01 -3.76 23.19
N ASP A 397 -23.73 -3.41 22.97
CA ASP A 397 -23.30 -2.01 22.94
C ASP A 397 -23.49 -1.28 21.58
N ILE A 398 -23.83 -1.97 20.48
CA ILE A 398 -24.19 -1.28 19.22
C ILE A 398 -25.55 -0.59 19.35
N TRP A 399 -26.45 -1.13 20.18
CA TRP A 399 -27.84 -0.68 20.31
C TRP A 399 -28.04 0.47 21.30
N LYS A 400 -27.00 0.85 22.06
CA LYS A 400 -27.02 2.06 22.89
C LYS A 400 -26.77 3.34 22.10
N LEU A 401 -26.51 3.24 20.79
CA LEU A 401 -26.16 4.37 19.94
C LEU A 401 -27.41 5.02 19.31
N GLU A 402 -27.87 6.07 19.99
CA GLU A 402 -28.28 7.39 19.48
C GLU A 402 -29.32 7.49 18.34
N ASP A 403 -30.08 8.58 18.35
CA ASP A 403 -31.11 8.89 17.35
C ASP A 403 -30.64 8.91 15.87
N GLU A 404 -29.32 8.85 15.64
CA GLU A 404 -28.67 9.04 14.34
C GLU A 404 -28.24 7.73 13.64
N LEU A 405 -28.36 6.55 14.28
CA LEU A 405 -28.03 5.29 13.63
C LEU A 405 -29.13 4.88 12.64
N LEU A 406 -28.75 4.62 11.38
CA LEU A 406 -29.66 4.13 10.34
C LEU A 406 -29.89 2.62 10.43
N GLY A 407 -28.85 1.86 10.77
CA GLY A 407 -28.91 0.41 10.88
C GLY A 407 -27.53 -0.24 10.72
N VAL A 408 -27.54 -1.57 10.69
CA VAL A 408 -26.33 -2.40 10.49
C VAL A 408 -26.53 -3.27 9.25
N LEU A 409 -25.64 -3.12 8.27
CA LEU A 409 -25.59 -3.96 7.08
C LEU A 409 -24.48 -5.01 7.24
N TYR A 410 -24.86 -6.28 7.18
CA TYR A 410 -23.95 -7.41 7.26
C TYR A 410 -23.64 -7.97 5.87
N LEU A 411 -22.35 -7.95 5.48
CA LEU A 411 -21.92 -8.45 4.17
C LEU A 411 -21.64 -9.97 4.17
N ASN A 412 -21.08 -10.50 5.25
CA ASN A 412 -20.82 -11.93 5.47
C ASN A 412 -19.91 -12.58 4.41
N SER A 413 -18.86 -11.89 4.00
CA SER A 413 -17.95 -12.31 2.92
C SER A 413 -17.28 -13.67 3.18
N ARG A 414 -16.85 -13.96 4.41
CA ARG A 414 -16.29 -15.24 4.86
C ARG A 414 -17.33 -16.22 5.40
N LYS A 415 -18.63 -15.89 5.24
CA LYS A 415 -19.75 -16.73 5.67
C LYS A 415 -19.66 -17.11 7.15
N ASN A 416 -19.22 -16.18 8.00
CA ASN A 416 -19.20 -16.37 9.45
C ASN A 416 -20.59 -16.10 10.07
N TYR A 417 -21.47 -15.39 9.37
CA TYR A 417 -22.86 -15.13 9.76
C TYR A 417 -23.01 -14.61 11.20
N ARG A 418 -22.16 -13.65 11.60
CA ARG A 418 -22.10 -13.08 12.95
C ARG A 418 -23.41 -12.41 13.40
N MET A 419 -24.31 -12.13 12.46
CA MET A 419 -25.60 -11.49 12.73
C MET A 419 -26.65 -12.40 13.34
N TYR A 420 -26.43 -13.72 13.43
CA TYR A 420 -27.39 -14.67 14.00
C TYR A 420 -26.82 -15.47 15.17
N GLN A 421 -27.42 -15.31 16.35
CA GLN A 421 -27.17 -16.15 17.53
C GLN A 421 -28.35 -17.10 17.81
N PRO A 422 -28.11 -18.28 18.43
CA PRO A 422 -29.20 -19.21 18.73
C PRO A 422 -30.15 -18.55 19.73
N GLY A 423 -31.45 -18.57 19.42
CA GLY A 423 -32.47 -17.90 20.24
C GLY A 423 -32.80 -16.46 19.83
N GLU A 424 -32.08 -15.88 18.86
CA GLU A 424 -32.38 -14.54 18.31
C GLU A 424 -33.14 -14.60 16.97
N LYS A 425 -34.01 -15.61 16.80
CA LYS A 425 -34.71 -15.85 15.53
C LYS A 425 -35.59 -14.66 15.13
N GLU A 426 -36.36 -14.12 16.07
CA GLU A 426 -37.26 -12.99 15.83
C GLU A 426 -36.49 -11.73 15.39
N LYS A 427 -35.34 -11.46 16.01
CA LYS A 427 -34.45 -10.36 15.64
C LYS A 427 -33.88 -10.54 14.22
N PHE A 428 -33.54 -11.78 13.85
CA PHE A 428 -33.11 -12.07 12.49
C PHE A 428 -34.22 -11.79 11.47
N PHE A 429 -35.46 -12.22 11.71
CA PHE A 429 -36.60 -11.93 10.81
C PHE A 429 -37.00 -10.45 10.70
N GLN A 430 -36.43 -9.58 11.53
CA GLN A 430 -36.57 -8.12 11.37
C GLN A 430 -35.63 -7.54 10.30
N MET A 431 -34.63 -8.30 9.86
CA MET A 431 -33.70 -7.88 8.81
C MET A 431 -34.36 -7.88 7.42
N VAL A 432 -33.85 -7.01 6.56
CA VAL A 432 -34.17 -6.94 5.13
C VAL A 432 -33.03 -7.63 4.37
N PRO A 433 -33.27 -8.76 3.69
CA PRO A 433 -32.27 -9.38 2.84
C PRO A 433 -32.11 -8.59 1.54
N VAL A 434 -30.85 -8.33 1.15
CA VAL A 434 -30.49 -7.70 -0.11
C VAL A 434 -29.74 -8.74 -0.95
N SER A 435 -30.42 -9.34 -1.93
CA SER A 435 -29.78 -10.29 -2.85
C SER A 435 -29.16 -9.54 -4.02
N ILE A 436 -27.89 -9.82 -4.27
CA ILE A 436 -27.12 -9.23 -5.36
C ILE A 436 -26.55 -10.33 -6.26
N ARG A 437 -26.42 -10.02 -7.55
CA ARG A 437 -25.82 -10.90 -8.55
C ARG A 437 -24.69 -10.18 -9.27
N GLU A 438 -23.56 -10.87 -9.39
CA GLU A 438 -22.37 -10.41 -10.11
C GLU A 438 -21.89 -11.54 -11.02
N GLY A 439 -22.17 -11.42 -12.32
CA GLY A 439 -21.94 -12.51 -13.27
C GLY A 439 -22.66 -13.80 -12.87
N SER A 440 -21.90 -14.86 -12.57
CA SER A 440 -22.42 -16.14 -12.07
C SER A 440 -22.53 -16.23 -10.54
N SER A 441 -21.99 -15.25 -9.82
CA SER A 441 -21.97 -15.22 -8.36
C SER A 441 -23.23 -14.54 -7.84
N ALA A 442 -23.77 -15.07 -6.74
CA ALA A 442 -24.90 -14.46 -6.03
C ALA A 442 -24.56 -14.36 -4.54
N HIS A 443 -24.82 -13.21 -3.96
CA HIS A 443 -24.57 -12.92 -2.57
C HIS A 443 -25.84 -12.36 -1.92
N THR A 444 -26.00 -12.58 -0.61
CA THR A 444 -27.12 -12.03 0.15
C THR A 444 -26.56 -11.28 1.34
N LEU A 445 -26.79 -9.97 1.36
CA LEU A 445 -26.48 -9.09 2.46
C LEU A 445 -27.71 -9.03 3.39
N TYR A 446 -27.50 -8.75 4.67
CA TYR A 446 -28.59 -8.64 5.63
C TYR A 446 -28.56 -7.28 6.29
N PHE A 447 -29.59 -6.47 6.04
CA PHE A 447 -29.71 -5.15 6.63
C PHE A 447 -30.63 -5.20 7.85
N TYR A 448 -30.11 -4.87 9.02
CA TYR A 448 -30.91 -4.65 10.22
C TYR A 448 -31.20 -3.14 10.35
N PRO A 449 -32.43 -2.69 10.05
CA PRO A 449 -32.79 -1.27 10.16
C PRO A 449 -32.95 -0.86 11.63
N ALA A 450 -32.51 0.34 11.97
CA ALA A 450 -32.71 0.87 13.33
C ALA A 450 -34.17 1.32 13.60
N ARG A 451 -34.92 1.64 12.53
CA ARG A 451 -36.29 2.16 12.59
C ARG A 451 -37.12 1.66 11.42
N GLU A 452 -38.43 1.59 11.61
CA GLU A 452 -39.39 1.16 10.58
C GLU A 452 -39.39 2.07 9.34
N GLU A 453 -39.12 3.37 9.50
CA GLU A 453 -38.98 4.29 8.37
C GLU A 453 -37.78 3.91 7.49
N VAL A 454 -36.65 3.58 8.11
CA VAL A 454 -35.42 3.17 7.41
C VAL A 454 -35.61 1.82 6.71
N ARG A 455 -36.37 0.91 7.33
CA ARG A 455 -36.78 -0.36 6.72
C ARG A 455 -37.49 -0.14 5.38
N LYS A 456 -38.54 0.70 5.39
CA LYS A 456 -39.31 1.02 4.17
C LYS A 456 -38.47 1.69 3.09
N MET A 457 -37.50 2.52 3.50
CA MET A 457 -36.54 3.12 2.56
C MET A 457 -35.63 2.06 1.92
N ALA A 458 -35.13 1.10 2.70
CA ALA A 458 -34.29 0.02 2.17
C ALA A 458 -35.08 -0.89 1.21
N GLU A 459 -36.33 -1.23 1.53
CA GLU A 459 -37.21 -2.00 0.63
C GLU A 459 -37.44 -1.26 -0.69
N ARG A 460 -37.68 0.07 -0.64
CA ARG A 460 -37.80 0.90 -1.86
C ARG A 460 -36.50 0.99 -2.66
N PHE A 461 -35.36 1.06 -1.99
CA PHE A 461 -34.05 1.05 -2.65
C PHE A 461 -33.90 -0.21 -3.51
N ILE A 462 -34.19 -1.39 -2.94
CA ILE A 462 -34.13 -2.69 -3.63
C ILE A 462 -35.02 -2.70 -4.86
N SER A 463 -36.29 -2.28 -4.73
CA SER A 463 -37.23 -2.23 -5.87
C SER A 463 -36.84 -1.19 -6.93
N SER A 464 -36.14 -0.10 -6.57
CA SER A 464 -35.73 0.93 -7.54
C SER A 464 -34.48 0.55 -8.34
N GLN A 465 -33.53 -0.13 -7.71
CA GLN A 465 -32.25 -0.51 -8.32
C GLN A 465 -32.35 -1.78 -9.16
N SER A 466 -33.41 -2.58 -8.99
CA SER A 466 -33.68 -3.74 -9.84
C SER A 466 -34.01 -3.36 -11.29
N GLN A 467 -34.29 -2.08 -11.57
CA GLN A 467 -34.78 -1.63 -12.87
C GLN A 467 -33.76 -0.86 -13.72
N GLU A 468 -32.81 -0.11 -13.15
CA GLU A 468 -31.94 0.77 -13.94
C GLU A 468 -30.60 1.06 -13.24
N ASP A 469 -29.57 0.23 -13.48
CA ASP A 469 -28.19 0.75 -13.54
C ASP A 469 -27.25 -0.21 -14.31
N THR A 470 -26.83 0.18 -15.51
CA THR A 470 -25.86 -0.60 -16.33
C THR A 470 -24.40 -0.21 -16.06
N SER A 471 -24.17 0.73 -15.14
CA SER A 471 -22.86 1.36 -14.93
C SER A 471 -21.86 0.49 -14.18
N VAL A 472 -22.29 -0.58 -13.49
CA VAL A 472 -21.44 -1.48 -12.67
C VAL A 472 -21.89 -2.94 -12.87
N PRO A 473 -21.01 -3.97 -12.79
CA PRO A 473 -21.38 -5.36 -13.10
C PRO A 473 -22.25 -6.08 -12.04
N VAL A 474 -22.75 -5.35 -11.03
CA VAL A 474 -23.62 -5.89 -9.98
C VAL A 474 -25.06 -5.45 -10.19
N SER A 475 -26.02 -6.37 -10.02
CA SER A 475 -27.44 -6.07 -10.01
C SER A 475 -28.10 -6.51 -8.70
N ILE A 476 -29.10 -5.76 -8.27
CA ILE A 476 -29.91 -6.08 -7.09
C ILE A 476 -31.17 -6.82 -7.54
N GLU A 477 -31.44 -7.97 -6.92
CA GLU A 477 -32.62 -8.78 -7.21
C GLU A 477 -33.80 -8.37 -6.32
N GLU A 478 -34.92 -8.02 -6.94
CA GLU A 478 -36.18 -7.86 -6.21
C GLU A 478 -36.77 -9.23 -5.87
N LEU A 479 -36.96 -9.48 -4.58
CA LEU A 479 -37.43 -10.75 -4.05
C LEU A 479 -38.93 -10.68 -3.72
N THR A 480 -39.67 -11.73 -4.07
CA THR A 480 -41.04 -11.96 -3.55
C THR A 480 -41.00 -12.32 -2.07
N ASP A 481 -42.13 -12.16 -1.36
CA ASP A 481 -42.25 -12.52 0.07
C ASP A 481 -41.79 -13.96 0.37
N SER A 482 -42.12 -14.90 -0.51
CA SER A 482 -41.69 -16.29 -0.38
C SER A 482 -40.17 -16.43 -0.55
N GLN A 483 -39.56 -15.70 -1.48
CA GLN A 483 -38.10 -15.71 -1.66
C GLN A 483 -37.38 -15.04 -0.51
N ILE A 484 -37.92 -13.94 0.05
CA ILE A 484 -37.42 -13.32 1.27
C ILE A 484 -37.39 -14.36 2.39
N GLN A 485 -38.49 -15.06 2.63
CA GLN A 485 -38.55 -16.09 3.66
C GLN A 485 -37.52 -17.21 3.43
N ILE A 486 -37.32 -17.65 2.18
CA ILE A 486 -36.29 -18.64 1.83
C ILE A 486 -34.89 -18.10 2.15
N ARG A 487 -34.54 -16.87 1.74
CA ARG A 487 -33.24 -16.26 2.03
C ARG A 487 -32.97 -16.17 3.52
N MET A 488 -33.99 -15.81 4.31
CA MET A 488 -33.86 -15.79 5.77
C MET A 488 -33.57 -17.18 6.34
N LEU A 489 -34.27 -18.22 5.88
CA LEU A 489 -34.01 -19.58 6.33
C LEU A 489 -32.63 -20.10 5.89
N GLU A 490 -32.19 -19.77 4.67
CA GLU A 490 -30.84 -20.08 4.17
C GLU A 490 -29.76 -19.42 5.05
N GLY A 491 -29.95 -18.16 5.44
CA GLY A 491 -29.04 -17.47 6.36
C GLY A 491 -28.95 -18.14 7.73
N ILE A 492 -30.08 -18.52 8.32
CA ILE A 492 -30.12 -19.25 9.60
C ILE A 492 -29.42 -20.61 9.48
N LEU A 493 -29.69 -21.35 8.39
CA LEU A 493 -29.08 -22.65 8.15
C LEU A 493 -27.56 -22.52 8.04
N ALA A 494 -27.08 -21.61 7.20
CA ALA A 494 -25.66 -21.42 6.97
C ALA A 494 -24.91 -20.95 8.24
N ALA A 495 -25.53 -20.07 9.04
CA ALA A 495 -25.00 -19.67 10.34
C ALA A 495 -24.92 -20.84 11.35
N THR A 496 -25.88 -21.75 11.29
CA THR A 496 -25.93 -22.94 12.15
C THR A 496 -24.88 -23.97 11.73
N GLU A 497 -24.77 -24.25 10.43
CA GLU A 497 -23.74 -25.13 9.86
C GLU A 497 -22.31 -24.65 10.17
N LYS A 498 -22.07 -23.34 10.05
CA LYS A 498 -20.78 -22.74 10.38
C LYS A 498 -20.37 -22.99 11.83
N ARG A 499 -21.27 -22.70 12.79
CA ARG A 499 -21.02 -22.94 14.22
C ARG A 499 -20.83 -24.41 14.55
N LEU A 500 -21.64 -25.30 13.96
CA LEU A 500 -21.45 -26.75 14.09
C LEU A 500 -20.03 -27.15 13.65
N THR A 501 -19.57 -26.62 12.53
CA THR A 501 -18.21 -26.87 12.02
C THR A 501 -17.14 -26.34 12.98
N GLU A 502 -17.34 -25.15 13.55
CA GLU A 502 -16.44 -24.54 14.55
C GLU A 502 -16.39 -25.36 15.85
N TYR A 503 -17.53 -25.83 16.35
CA TYR A 503 -17.58 -26.72 17.51
C TYR A 503 -16.86 -28.04 17.26
N ILE A 504 -17.07 -28.66 16.09
CA ILE A 504 -16.37 -29.90 15.71
C ILE A 504 -14.86 -29.65 15.65
N LYS A 505 -14.41 -28.50 15.11
CA LYS A 505 -12.98 -28.15 15.04
C LYS A 505 -12.40 -27.93 16.44
N THR A 506 -13.08 -27.15 17.26
CA THR A 506 -12.67 -26.85 18.65
C THR A 506 -12.61 -28.12 19.49
N GLU A 507 -13.60 -29.01 19.36
CA GLU A 507 -13.59 -30.30 20.06
C GLU A 507 -12.40 -31.17 19.64
N LYS A 508 -12.07 -31.21 18.34
CA LYS A 508 -10.90 -31.94 17.83
C LYS A 508 -9.59 -31.35 18.36
N GLU A 509 -9.47 -30.03 18.44
CA GLU A 509 -8.30 -29.34 19.00
C GLU A 509 -8.16 -29.63 20.49
N LEU A 510 -9.24 -29.46 21.27
CA LEU A 510 -9.26 -29.78 22.70
C LEU A 510 -8.93 -31.25 22.97
N ARG A 511 -9.44 -32.19 22.17
CA ARG A 511 -9.09 -33.62 22.28
C ARG A 511 -7.59 -33.85 22.05
N ARG A 512 -6.99 -33.21 21.03
CA ARG A 512 -5.54 -33.29 20.78
C ARG A 512 -4.73 -32.69 21.94
N GLU A 513 -5.16 -31.55 22.48
CA GLU A 513 -4.51 -30.93 23.64
C GLU A 513 -4.60 -31.83 24.89
N LEU A 514 -5.77 -32.43 25.14
CA LEU A 514 -5.98 -33.41 26.20
C LEU A 514 -5.07 -34.64 26.03
N GLU A 515 -4.93 -35.17 24.82
CA GLU A 515 -4.00 -36.28 24.53
C GLU A 515 -2.54 -35.88 24.81
N LEU A 516 -2.11 -34.68 24.39
CA LEU A 516 -0.77 -34.17 24.65
C LEU A 516 -0.50 -33.95 26.15
N VAL A 517 -1.47 -33.43 26.90
CA VAL A 517 -1.37 -33.24 28.36
C VAL A 517 -1.35 -34.59 29.08
N THR A 518 -2.17 -35.55 28.64
CA THR A 518 -2.22 -36.89 29.22
C THR A 518 -0.93 -37.65 28.97
N GLN A 519 -0.34 -37.54 27.77
CA GLN A 519 0.99 -38.09 27.48
C GLN A 519 2.07 -37.44 28.35
N ARG A 520 2.08 -36.11 28.51
CA ARG A 520 3.05 -35.42 29.38
C ARG A 520 2.96 -35.85 30.86
N LYS A 521 1.76 -36.19 31.35
CA LYS A 521 1.56 -36.72 32.71
C LYS A 521 1.95 -38.19 32.89
N GLN A 522 2.09 -38.96 31.81
CA GLN A 522 2.59 -40.35 31.87
C GLN A 522 4.13 -40.44 31.82
N PHE A 523 4.82 -39.34 31.49
CA PHE A 523 6.28 -39.23 31.48
C PHE A 523 6.86 -38.42 32.66
N GLN A 524 6.03 -38.03 33.63
CA GLN A 524 6.41 -37.56 34.97
C GLN A 524 6.05 -38.65 35.98
#